data_AF-K7FWH1-F1
#
_entry.id   AF-K7FWH1-F1
#
_cell.length_a   1.000
_cell.length_b   1.000
_cell.length_c   1.000
_cell.angle_alpha   90.00
_cell.angle_beta   90.00
_cell.angle_gamma   90.00
#
_symmetry.space_group_name_H-M   'P 1'
#
loop_
_entity.id
_entity.type
_entity.pdbx_description
1 polymer ?
#
loop_
_entity_poly.entity_id
_entity_poly.type
_entity_poly.pdbx_seq_one_letter_code
_entity_poly.pdbx_strand_id
1 'polypeptide(L)'
;VSEHFLSSYEIDCTIEIKKEVVQCMGSFQDGVAEKCVDYFQRYRRSTHVTPKSYLSFIQGYKAIYKEKHAEVQTLANRMNTGLEKLKEASESVAALSKELEVKEKELQVANEKADMVLKEVTVKAQAAEKVKAEVQKVKDKAQAIVDSISADKAIAEEKLEAAKPALEEAEAALKQFPKDTINEEVVELLNPYFEMVDYNIETAKRVCGNVSGLCSWTKAMAAFFAINKEVLPLKANLAVQENRLATAMLDLQKAQAELDDKQAELDFVQAEYEKAMREKQTLLEDAERCRHKMQTASSLISGLAGEKERWTEQSKEFAAQTKRLV
;
A
#
# COMPACT_ATOMS: atom_id res chain seq x y z
N VAL A 1 74.41 -29.64 -31.82
CA VAL A 1 74.35 -29.07 -30.43
C VAL A 1 73.06 -28.29 -30.22
N SER A 2 72.72 -27.29 -31.04
CA SER A 2 71.44 -26.57 -30.98
C SER A 2 70.22 -27.50 -30.92
N GLU A 3 70.18 -28.52 -31.78
CA GLU A 3 69.10 -29.51 -31.82
C GLU A 3 68.88 -30.21 -30.47
N HIS A 4 69.95 -30.73 -29.86
CA HIS A 4 69.85 -31.41 -28.56
C HIS A 4 69.32 -30.48 -27.45
N PHE A 5 69.71 -29.20 -27.45
CA PHE A 5 69.32 -28.27 -26.39
C PHE A 5 67.97 -27.58 -26.64
N LEU A 6 67.53 -27.38 -27.88
CA LEU A 6 66.31 -26.63 -28.20
C LEU A 6 65.13 -27.52 -28.63
N SER A 7 65.37 -28.77 -29.07
CA SER A 7 64.29 -29.71 -29.43
C SER A 7 63.33 -29.98 -28.27
N SER A 8 63.85 -30.14 -27.06
CA SER A 8 63.10 -30.37 -25.82
C SER A 8 62.60 -29.10 -25.14
N TYR A 9 63.00 -27.92 -25.61
CA TYR A 9 62.56 -26.64 -25.06
C TYR A 9 61.25 -26.20 -25.74
N GLU A 10 60.25 -25.82 -24.96
CA GLU A 10 58.97 -25.35 -25.49
C GLU A 10 59.10 -23.92 -26.03
N ILE A 11 58.75 -23.74 -27.29
CA ILE A 11 58.72 -22.46 -28.00
C ILE A 11 57.37 -22.41 -28.70
N ASP A 12 56.60 -21.34 -28.49
CA ASP A 12 55.28 -21.14 -29.08
C ASP A 12 55.38 -20.83 -30.58
N CYS A 13 55.58 -21.88 -31.37
CA CYS A 13 55.71 -21.84 -32.83
C CYS A 13 55.34 -23.19 -33.45
N THR A 14 55.21 -23.22 -34.78
CA THR A 14 55.01 -24.47 -35.50
C THR A 14 56.29 -25.32 -35.50
N ILE A 15 56.14 -26.63 -35.73
CA ILE A 15 57.26 -27.57 -35.73
C ILE A 15 58.28 -27.20 -36.82
N GLU A 16 57.81 -26.66 -37.94
CA GLU A 16 58.63 -26.19 -39.06
C GLU A 16 59.51 -25.01 -38.64
N ILE A 17 58.91 -23.97 -38.04
CA ILE A 17 59.63 -22.78 -37.55
C ILE A 17 60.64 -23.19 -36.47
N LYS A 18 60.28 -24.11 -35.58
CA LYS A 18 61.19 -24.62 -34.55
C LYS A 18 62.44 -25.27 -35.16
N LYS A 19 62.29 -26.03 -36.25
CA LYS A 19 63.43 -26.62 -36.98
C LYS A 19 64.31 -25.53 -37.61
N GLU A 20 63.71 -24.52 -38.21
CA GLU A 20 64.43 -23.38 -38.79
C GLU A 20 65.22 -22.59 -37.73
N VAL A 21 64.63 -22.34 -36.55
CA VAL A 21 65.33 -21.70 -35.42
C VAL A 21 66.53 -22.51 -34.97
N VAL A 22 66.38 -23.83 -34.85
CA VAL A 22 67.47 -24.75 -34.48
C VAL A 22 68.63 -24.71 -35.49
N GLN A 23 68.30 -24.65 -36.78
CA GLN A 23 69.27 -24.55 -37.87
C GLN A 23 69.96 -23.18 -37.88
N CYS A 24 69.19 -22.11 -37.71
CA CYS A 24 69.68 -20.72 -37.66
C CYS A 24 70.64 -20.49 -36.49
N MET A 25 70.35 -21.07 -35.32
CA MET A 25 71.27 -21.03 -34.18
C MET A 25 72.61 -21.70 -34.48
N GLY A 26 72.65 -22.71 -35.35
CA GLY A 26 73.89 -23.34 -35.81
C GLY A 26 74.70 -22.40 -36.70
N SER A 27 74.05 -21.81 -37.70
CA SER A 27 74.73 -20.90 -38.66
C SER A 27 75.27 -19.63 -38.01
N PHE A 28 74.66 -19.14 -36.91
CA PHE A 28 75.21 -18.02 -36.15
C PHE A 28 76.57 -18.32 -35.52
N GLN A 29 76.76 -19.54 -35.00
CA GLN A 29 78.05 -19.93 -34.42
C GLN A 29 79.15 -19.98 -35.47
N ASP A 30 78.83 -20.54 -36.65
CA ASP A 30 79.76 -20.60 -37.78
C ASP A 30 80.08 -19.19 -38.29
N GLY A 31 79.07 -18.34 -38.44
CA GLY A 31 79.26 -16.95 -38.84
C GLY A 31 80.11 -16.14 -37.86
N VAL A 32 79.95 -16.32 -36.54
CA VAL A 32 80.81 -15.66 -35.54
C VAL A 32 82.25 -16.20 -35.63
N ALA A 33 82.45 -17.49 -35.86
CA ALA A 33 83.77 -18.07 -36.05
C ALA A 33 84.49 -17.48 -37.27
N GLU A 34 83.79 -17.35 -38.40
CA GLU A 34 84.31 -16.67 -39.60
C GLU A 34 84.68 -15.22 -39.30
N LYS A 35 83.82 -14.48 -38.58
CA LYS A 35 84.09 -13.08 -38.21
C LYS A 35 85.26 -12.94 -37.25
N CYS A 36 85.53 -13.90 -36.37
CA CYS A 36 86.75 -13.92 -35.56
C CYS A 36 88.02 -13.97 -36.43
N VAL A 37 87.99 -14.77 -37.51
CA VAL A 37 89.09 -14.86 -38.48
C VAL A 37 89.25 -13.54 -39.24
N ASP A 38 88.16 -12.98 -39.78
CA ASP A 38 88.16 -11.68 -40.46
C ASP A 38 88.73 -10.57 -39.56
N TYR A 39 88.32 -10.56 -38.28
CA TYR A 39 88.74 -9.57 -37.30
C TYR A 39 90.24 -9.67 -37.01
N PHE A 40 90.77 -10.88 -36.87
CA PHE A 40 92.21 -11.10 -36.72
C PHE A 40 92.98 -10.67 -37.97
N GLN A 41 92.48 -11.01 -39.17
CA GLN A 41 93.12 -10.61 -40.42
C GLN A 41 93.23 -9.08 -40.55
N ARG A 42 92.17 -8.36 -40.15
CA ARG A 42 92.09 -6.90 -40.31
C ARG A 42 92.77 -6.11 -39.19
N TYR A 43 92.64 -6.54 -37.94
CA TYR A 43 93.10 -5.78 -36.77
C TYR A 43 94.23 -6.45 -35.99
N ARG A 44 94.65 -7.67 -36.38
CA ARG A 44 95.68 -8.48 -35.71
C ARG A 44 95.42 -8.71 -34.22
N ARG A 45 94.16 -8.62 -33.80
CA ARG A 45 93.70 -8.92 -32.43
C ARG A 45 92.98 -10.26 -32.45
N SER A 46 93.46 -11.22 -31.66
CA SER A 46 92.85 -12.54 -31.56
C SER A 46 91.54 -12.48 -30.76
N THR A 47 90.47 -13.00 -31.35
CA THR A 47 89.21 -13.28 -30.67
C THR A 47 88.88 -14.75 -30.87
N HIS A 48 88.17 -15.35 -29.91
CA HIS A 48 87.89 -16.78 -29.93
C HIS A 48 86.41 -17.02 -29.66
N VAL A 49 85.81 -17.93 -30.42
CA VAL A 49 84.52 -18.50 -30.11
C VAL A 49 84.75 -19.91 -29.55
N THR A 50 84.05 -20.28 -28.48
CA THR A 50 84.22 -21.60 -27.84
C THR A 50 82.87 -22.32 -27.74
N PRO A 51 82.86 -23.66 -27.64
CA PRO A 51 81.63 -24.39 -27.36
C PRO A 51 80.95 -23.92 -26.06
N LYS A 52 81.73 -23.49 -25.06
CA LYS A 52 81.22 -22.94 -23.80
C LYS A 52 80.47 -21.61 -24.02
N SER A 53 81.00 -20.70 -24.83
CA SER A 53 80.30 -19.44 -25.14
C SER A 53 79.02 -19.67 -25.93
N TYR A 54 78.99 -20.69 -26.81
CA TYR A 54 77.77 -21.08 -27.53
C TYR A 54 76.70 -21.68 -26.61
N LEU A 55 77.08 -22.53 -25.66
CA LEU A 55 76.15 -23.06 -24.65
C LEU A 55 75.59 -21.95 -23.75
N SER A 56 76.42 -20.99 -23.36
CA SER A 56 75.97 -19.79 -22.63
C SER A 56 75.01 -18.94 -23.46
N PHE A 57 75.23 -18.81 -24.78
CA PHE A 57 74.30 -18.13 -25.69
C PHE A 57 72.93 -18.83 -25.75
N ILE A 58 72.89 -20.15 -25.95
CA ILE A 58 71.62 -20.92 -25.97
C ILE A 58 70.89 -20.80 -24.63
N GLN A 59 71.61 -20.89 -23.51
CA GLN A 59 71.01 -20.69 -22.18
C GLN A 59 70.47 -19.27 -22.00
N GLY A 60 71.20 -18.26 -22.47
CA GLY A 60 70.76 -16.87 -22.48
C GLY A 60 69.50 -16.67 -23.32
N TYR A 61 69.44 -17.24 -24.53
CA TYR A 61 68.23 -17.21 -25.37
C TYR A 61 67.03 -17.82 -24.65
N LYS A 62 67.18 -19.01 -24.05
CA LYS A 62 66.09 -19.64 -23.29
C LYS A 62 65.61 -18.78 -22.12
N ALA A 63 66.55 -18.16 -21.39
CA ALA A 63 66.20 -17.28 -20.27
C ALA A 63 65.43 -16.04 -20.76
N ILE A 64 65.95 -15.35 -21.77
CA ILE A 64 65.34 -14.14 -22.33
C ILE A 64 63.99 -14.45 -22.99
N TYR A 65 63.89 -15.53 -23.76
CA TYR A 65 62.63 -15.97 -24.37
C TYR A 65 61.58 -16.24 -23.30
N LYS A 66 61.93 -17.01 -22.26
CA LYS A 66 61.03 -17.29 -21.15
C LYS A 66 60.54 -16.02 -20.46
N GLU A 67 61.45 -15.09 -20.18
CA GLU A 67 61.13 -13.81 -19.54
C GLU A 67 60.19 -12.97 -20.42
N LYS A 68 60.55 -12.77 -21.69
CA LYS A 68 59.75 -11.95 -22.62
C LYS A 68 58.41 -12.57 -22.96
N HIS A 69 58.37 -13.90 -23.11
CA HIS A 69 57.12 -14.62 -23.30
C HIS A 69 56.20 -14.45 -22.08
N ALA A 70 56.74 -14.57 -20.86
CA ALA A 70 55.95 -14.37 -19.64
C ALA A 70 55.44 -12.91 -19.50
N GLU A 71 56.25 -11.91 -19.86
CA GLU A 71 55.83 -10.50 -19.90
C GLU A 71 54.66 -10.28 -20.86
N VAL A 72 54.79 -10.71 -22.12
CA VAL A 72 53.76 -10.55 -23.16
C VAL A 72 52.49 -11.32 -22.78
N GLN A 73 52.64 -12.54 -22.25
CA GLN A 73 51.51 -13.35 -21.81
C GLN A 73 50.74 -12.70 -20.66
N THR A 74 51.45 -12.08 -19.70
CA THR A 74 50.83 -11.37 -18.58
C THR A 74 50.01 -10.17 -19.08
N LEU A 75 50.55 -9.41 -20.04
CA LEU A 75 49.85 -8.28 -20.64
C LEU A 75 48.62 -8.73 -21.46
N ALA A 76 48.77 -9.79 -22.25
CA ALA A 76 47.67 -10.38 -23.04
C ALA A 76 46.54 -10.88 -22.13
N ASN A 77 46.88 -11.62 -21.06
CA ASN A 77 45.91 -12.11 -20.09
C ASN A 77 45.11 -10.97 -19.45
N ARG A 78 45.78 -9.87 -19.08
CA ARG A 78 45.09 -8.69 -18.51
C ARG A 78 44.06 -8.10 -19.46
N MET A 79 44.38 -7.98 -20.75
CA MET A 79 43.43 -7.48 -21.76
C MET A 79 42.26 -8.45 -21.95
N ASN A 80 42.54 -9.75 -22.01
CA ASN A 80 41.52 -10.79 -22.14
C ASN A 80 40.56 -10.81 -20.95
N THR A 81 41.06 -10.69 -19.71
CA THR A 81 40.19 -10.57 -18.52
C THR A 81 39.29 -9.33 -18.63
N GLY A 82 39.80 -8.19 -19.10
CA GLY A 82 38.98 -6.99 -19.31
C GLY A 82 37.87 -7.20 -20.35
N LEU A 83 38.20 -7.82 -21.48
CA LEU A 83 37.22 -8.14 -22.53
C LEU A 83 36.16 -9.15 -22.07
N GLU A 84 36.56 -10.15 -21.28
CA GLU A 84 35.64 -11.12 -20.67
C GLU A 84 34.66 -10.41 -19.71
N LYS A 85 35.16 -9.50 -18.87
CA LYS A 85 34.30 -8.71 -17.96
C LYS A 85 33.31 -7.81 -18.70
N LEU A 86 33.72 -7.21 -19.83
CA LEU A 86 32.81 -6.43 -20.68
C LEU A 86 31.74 -7.31 -21.32
N LYS A 87 32.08 -8.54 -21.70
CA LYS A 87 31.14 -9.52 -22.24
C LYS A 87 30.12 -9.96 -21.18
N GLU A 88 30.57 -10.32 -19.98
CA GLU A 88 29.71 -10.65 -18.84
C GLU A 88 28.73 -9.51 -18.51
N ALA A 89 29.22 -8.27 -18.52
CA ALA A 89 28.37 -7.08 -18.32
C ALA A 89 27.30 -6.94 -19.41
N SER A 90 27.66 -7.16 -20.68
CA SER A 90 26.72 -7.13 -21.80
C SER A 90 25.66 -8.23 -21.71
N GLU A 91 26.04 -9.43 -21.30
CA GLU A 91 25.10 -10.55 -21.07
C GLU A 91 24.16 -10.25 -19.90
N SER A 92 24.68 -9.66 -18.83
CA SER A 92 23.88 -9.22 -17.67
C SER A 92 22.85 -8.15 -18.04
N VAL A 93 23.22 -7.18 -18.89
CA VAL A 93 22.27 -6.17 -19.41
C VAL A 93 21.18 -6.82 -20.26
N ALA A 94 21.53 -7.79 -21.12
CA ALA A 94 20.54 -8.52 -21.92
C ALA A 94 19.57 -9.32 -21.04
N ALA A 95 20.05 -9.91 -19.94
CA ALA A 95 19.19 -10.59 -18.97
C ALA A 95 18.24 -9.62 -18.25
N LEU A 96 18.76 -8.48 -17.75
CA LEU A 96 17.94 -7.43 -17.12
C LEU A 96 16.88 -6.86 -18.07
N SER A 97 17.21 -6.72 -19.36
CA SER A 97 16.24 -6.27 -20.37
C SER A 97 15.06 -7.23 -20.52
N LYS A 98 15.30 -8.55 -20.49
CA LYS A 98 14.23 -9.56 -20.53
C LYS A 98 13.40 -9.55 -19.26
N GLU A 99 14.04 -9.40 -18.10
CA GLU A 99 13.36 -9.29 -16.81
C GLU A 99 12.47 -8.03 -16.74
N LEU A 100 12.96 -6.90 -17.25
CA LEU A 100 12.19 -5.65 -17.33
C LEU A 100 10.94 -5.81 -18.20
N GLU A 101 11.03 -6.49 -19.35
CA GLU A 101 9.88 -6.73 -20.23
C GLU A 101 8.79 -7.56 -19.53
N VAL A 102 9.18 -8.56 -18.74
CA VAL A 102 8.23 -9.36 -17.94
C VAL A 102 7.57 -8.50 -16.87
N LYS A 103 8.35 -7.71 -16.11
CA LYS A 103 7.82 -6.81 -15.08
C LYS A 103 6.89 -5.73 -15.64
N GLU A 104 7.19 -5.19 -16.82
CA GLU A 104 6.31 -4.21 -17.47
C GLU A 104 4.97 -4.82 -17.88
N LYS A 105 4.96 -6.08 -18.34
CA LYS A 105 3.70 -6.82 -18.60
C LYS A 105 2.91 -7.09 -17.32
N GLU A 106 3.58 -7.53 -16.26
CA GLU A 106 2.94 -7.74 -14.95
C GLU A 106 2.36 -6.43 -14.39
N LEU A 107 3.09 -5.33 -14.51
CA LEU A 107 2.63 -4.00 -14.11
C LEU A 107 1.40 -3.56 -14.91
N GLN A 108 1.36 -3.84 -16.21
CA GLN A 108 0.19 -3.54 -17.04
C GLN A 108 -1.04 -4.32 -16.56
N VAL A 109 -0.91 -5.63 -16.32
CA VAL A 109 -2.01 -6.47 -15.81
C VAL A 109 -2.47 -5.98 -14.42
N ALA A 110 -1.53 -5.64 -13.53
CA ALA A 110 -1.87 -5.09 -12.22
C ALA A 110 -2.58 -3.73 -12.32
N ASN A 111 -2.20 -2.89 -13.28
CA ASN A 111 -2.85 -1.61 -13.53
C ASN A 111 -4.30 -1.80 -14.02
N GLU A 112 -4.52 -2.69 -14.99
CA GLU A 112 -5.84 -3.02 -15.50
C GLU A 112 -6.74 -3.61 -14.39
N LYS A 113 -6.19 -4.47 -13.53
CA LYS A 113 -6.89 -5.00 -12.36
C LYS A 113 -7.27 -3.90 -11.36
N ALA A 114 -6.35 -2.97 -11.04
CA ALA A 114 -6.64 -1.86 -10.15
C ALA A 114 -7.75 -0.94 -10.70
N ASP A 115 -7.73 -0.66 -12.02
CA ASP A 115 -8.76 0.13 -12.69
C ASP A 115 -10.13 -0.58 -12.69
N MET A 116 -10.15 -1.90 -12.85
CA MET A 116 -11.39 -2.69 -12.72
C MET A 116 -11.97 -2.62 -11.31
N VAL A 117 -11.15 -2.83 -10.28
CA VAL A 117 -11.62 -2.77 -8.89
C VAL A 117 -12.07 -1.35 -8.53
N LEU A 118 -11.37 -0.31 -9.01
CA LEU A 118 -11.79 1.08 -8.81
C LEU A 118 -13.19 1.36 -9.37
N LYS A 119 -13.52 0.81 -10.56
CA LYS A 119 -14.88 0.89 -11.11
C LYS A 119 -15.90 0.21 -10.19
N GLU A 120 -15.57 -0.93 -9.61
CA GLU A 120 -16.46 -1.60 -8.65
C GLU A 120 -16.64 -0.79 -7.36
N VAL A 121 -15.55 -0.26 -6.78
CA VAL A 121 -15.59 0.63 -5.60
C VAL A 121 -16.50 1.81 -5.87
N THR A 122 -16.36 2.48 -7.01
CA THR A 122 -17.19 3.66 -7.34
C THR A 122 -18.68 3.31 -7.45
N VAL A 123 -19.03 2.16 -8.04
CA VAL A 123 -20.43 1.71 -8.11
C VAL A 123 -20.98 1.40 -6.71
N LYS A 124 -20.24 0.68 -5.87
CA LYS A 124 -20.68 0.35 -4.51
C LYS A 124 -20.74 1.57 -3.60
N ALA A 125 -19.81 2.51 -3.74
CA ALA A 125 -19.83 3.78 -3.00
C ALA A 125 -21.07 4.61 -3.36
N GLN A 126 -21.42 4.70 -4.65
CA GLN A 126 -22.65 5.37 -5.07
C GLN A 126 -23.91 4.66 -4.54
N ALA A 127 -23.92 3.33 -4.47
CA ALA A 127 -25.04 2.57 -3.90
C ALA A 127 -25.18 2.81 -2.38
N ALA A 128 -24.08 2.73 -1.63
CA ALA A 128 -24.05 3.00 -0.20
C ALA A 128 -24.50 4.44 0.12
N GLU A 129 -24.05 5.43 -0.65
CA GLU A 129 -24.43 6.83 -0.44
C GLU A 129 -25.94 7.07 -0.70
N LYS A 130 -26.53 6.38 -1.70
CA LYS A 130 -27.98 6.42 -1.93
C LYS A 130 -28.76 5.86 -0.73
N VAL A 131 -28.36 4.69 -0.21
CA VAL A 131 -29.02 4.07 0.95
C VAL A 131 -28.86 4.94 2.18
N LYS A 132 -27.67 5.51 2.41
CA LYS A 132 -27.40 6.45 3.49
C LYS A 132 -28.31 7.68 3.45
N ALA A 133 -28.53 8.23 2.25
CA ALA A 133 -29.48 9.34 2.08
C ALA A 133 -30.93 8.95 2.42
N GLU A 134 -31.35 7.72 2.09
CA GLU A 134 -32.68 7.22 2.49
C GLU A 134 -32.78 6.96 4.00
N VAL A 135 -31.75 6.38 4.62
CA VAL A 135 -31.70 6.20 6.09
C VAL A 135 -31.81 7.54 6.81
N GLN A 136 -31.13 8.58 6.32
CA GLN A 136 -31.24 9.92 6.91
C GLN A 136 -32.69 10.44 6.87
N LYS A 137 -33.42 10.25 5.76
CA LYS A 137 -34.84 10.63 5.68
C LYS A 137 -35.70 9.86 6.69
N VAL A 138 -35.44 8.58 6.89
CA VAL A 138 -36.17 7.76 7.89
C VAL A 138 -35.85 8.24 9.31
N LYS A 139 -34.59 8.57 9.58
CA LYS A 139 -34.14 9.16 10.85
C LYS A 139 -34.81 10.50 11.13
N ASP A 140 -34.88 11.39 10.15
CA ASP A 140 -35.54 12.70 10.29
C ASP A 140 -37.04 12.53 10.60
N LYS A 141 -37.71 11.57 9.95
CA LYS A 141 -39.13 11.24 10.24
C LYS A 141 -39.32 10.70 11.66
N ALA A 142 -38.46 9.77 12.09
CA ALA A 142 -38.50 9.23 13.44
C ALA A 142 -38.25 10.31 14.49
N GLN A 143 -37.29 11.21 14.25
CA GLN A 143 -36.99 12.34 15.12
C GLN A 143 -38.19 13.30 15.23
N ALA A 144 -38.84 13.64 14.12
CA ALA A 144 -40.04 14.48 14.15
C ALA A 144 -41.18 13.87 14.99
N ILE A 145 -41.33 12.54 14.99
CA ILE A 145 -42.31 11.84 15.84
C ILE A 145 -41.89 11.93 17.31
N VAL A 146 -40.61 11.74 17.63
CA VAL A 146 -40.08 11.90 18.99
C VAL A 146 -40.33 13.31 19.52
N ASP A 147 -40.05 14.32 18.70
CA ASP A 147 -40.23 15.73 19.07
C ASP A 147 -41.72 16.02 19.35
N SER A 148 -42.64 15.52 18.50
CA SER A 148 -44.08 15.63 18.72
C SER A 148 -44.54 14.94 20.01
N ILE A 149 -44.06 13.72 20.30
CA ILE A 149 -44.38 12.99 21.53
C ILE A 149 -43.88 13.75 22.75
N SER A 150 -42.68 14.32 22.69
CA SER A 150 -42.11 15.09 23.80
C SER A 150 -42.95 16.33 24.11
N ALA A 151 -43.45 17.01 23.09
CA ALA A 151 -44.32 18.17 23.24
C ALA A 151 -45.70 17.79 23.82
N ASP A 152 -46.33 16.76 23.27
CA ASP A 152 -47.63 16.25 23.76
C ASP A 152 -47.53 15.74 25.20
N LYS A 153 -46.42 15.06 25.53
CA LYS A 153 -46.14 14.56 26.88
C LYS A 153 -45.93 15.70 27.87
N ALA A 154 -45.20 16.75 27.50
CA ALA A 154 -45.02 17.92 28.37
C ALA A 154 -46.35 18.61 28.68
N ILE A 155 -47.23 18.77 27.68
CA ILE A 155 -48.58 19.35 27.86
C ILE A 155 -49.44 18.45 28.76
N ALA A 156 -49.38 17.12 28.54
CA ALA A 156 -50.14 16.17 29.35
C ALA A 156 -49.65 16.13 30.81
N GLU A 157 -48.34 16.19 31.04
CA GLU A 157 -47.74 16.24 32.39
C GLU A 157 -48.08 17.55 33.11
N GLU A 158 -47.99 18.71 32.43
CA GLU A 158 -48.37 20.00 32.99
C GLU A 158 -49.84 20.02 33.44
N LYS A 159 -50.76 19.54 32.58
CA LYS A 159 -52.19 19.45 32.91
C LYS A 159 -52.47 18.43 34.01
N LEU A 160 -51.71 17.34 34.07
CA LEU A 160 -51.85 16.33 35.11
C LEU A 160 -51.34 16.83 36.47
N GLU A 161 -50.21 17.57 36.51
CA GLU A 161 -49.73 18.24 37.72
C GLU A 161 -50.73 19.29 38.22
N ALA A 162 -51.37 20.05 37.33
CA ALA A 162 -52.45 20.96 37.69
C ALA A 162 -53.68 20.24 38.28
N ALA A 163 -53.93 18.99 37.89
CA ALA A 163 -55.02 18.16 38.42
C ALA A 163 -54.72 17.51 39.78
N LYS A 164 -53.44 17.28 40.12
CA LYS A 164 -53.05 16.58 41.36
C LYS A 164 -53.56 17.23 42.66
N PRO A 165 -53.44 18.55 42.89
CA PRO A 165 -53.93 19.15 44.13
C PRO A 165 -55.46 19.04 44.26
N ALA A 166 -56.19 19.21 43.15
CA ALA A 166 -57.64 19.01 43.13
C ALA A 166 -58.02 17.54 43.40
N LEU A 167 -57.22 16.59 42.91
CA LEU A 167 -57.42 15.17 43.16
C LEU A 167 -57.12 14.77 44.61
N GLU A 168 -56.01 15.23 45.19
CA GLU A 168 -55.62 14.93 46.58
C GLU A 168 -56.64 15.49 47.57
N GLU A 169 -57.15 16.71 47.32
CA GLU A 169 -58.22 17.31 48.09
C GLU A 169 -59.54 16.52 47.96
N ALA A 170 -59.83 15.99 46.78
CA ALA A 170 -61.00 15.14 46.55
C ALA A 170 -60.89 13.75 47.22
N GLU A 171 -59.71 13.12 47.17
CA GLU A 171 -59.46 11.77 47.75
C GLU A 171 -59.38 11.79 49.28
N ALA A 172 -58.91 12.89 49.88
CA ALA A 172 -58.91 13.08 51.33
C ALA A 172 -60.34 13.05 51.92
N ALA A 173 -61.35 13.46 51.15
CA ALA A 173 -62.72 13.58 51.62
C ALA A 173 -63.61 12.35 51.34
N LEU A 174 -63.45 11.64 50.21
CA LEU A 174 -64.36 10.56 49.78
C LEU A 174 -63.64 9.41 49.03
N LYS A 175 -63.11 8.44 49.77
CA LYS A 175 -62.22 7.36 49.29
C LYS A 175 -62.82 6.28 48.36
N GLN A 176 -64.11 6.34 48.02
CA GLN A 176 -64.79 5.27 47.27
C GLN A 176 -65.72 5.76 46.14
N PHE A 177 -65.74 7.06 45.83
CA PHE A 177 -66.62 7.57 44.78
C PHE A 177 -66.04 7.28 43.38
N PRO A 178 -66.80 6.65 42.47
CA PRO A 178 -66.37 6.46 41.09
C PRO A 178 -66.42 7.80 40.34
N LYS A 179 -65.29 8.50 40.34
CA LYS A 179 -65.10 9.82 39.74
C LYS A 179 -65.35 9.88 38.22
N ASP A 180 -65.20 8.76 37.53
CA ASP A 180 -65.46 8.64 36.09
C ASP A 180 -66.95 8.61 35.72
N THR A 181 -67.86 8.55 36.71
CA THR A 181 -69.32 8.52 36.49
C THR A 181 -69.96 9.90 36.36
N ILE A 182 -69.20 10.97 36.62
CA ILE A 182 -69.68 12.34 36.49
C ILE A 182 -69.68 12.69 35.00
N ASN A 183 -70.86 13.06 34.47
CA ASN A 183 -71.02 13.50 33.09
C ASN A 183 -70.96 15.03 33.01
N GLU A 184 -70.79 15.54 31.79
CA GLU A 184 -70.73 16.98 31.52
C GLU A 184 -72.02 17.68 31.96
N GLU A 185 -73.18 17.06 31.73
CA GLU A 185 -74.49 17.58 32.11
C GLU A 185 -74.62 17.83 33.63
N VAL A 186 -74.06 16.96 34.47
CA VAL A 186 -74.08 17.13 35.93
C VAL A 186 -73.22 18.31 36.37
N VAL A 187 -72.04 18.50 35.74
CA VAL A 187 -71.17 19.64 36.07
C VAL A 187 -71.78 20.95 35.58
N GLU A 188 -72.38 20.96 34.39
CA GLU A 188 -73.07 22.12 33.82
C GLU A 188 -74.29 22.52 34.67
N LEU A 189 -75.08 21.55 35.13
CA LEU A 189 -76.21 21.79 36.02
C LEU A 189 -75.78 22.37 37.38
N LEU A 190 -74.61 21.99 37.89
CA LEU A 190 -74.06 22.47 39.15
C LEU A 190 -73.37 23.84 39.04
N ASN A 191 -72.97 24.26 37.83
CA ASN A 191 -72.19 25.48 37.63
C ASN A 191 -72.88 26.75 38.17
N PRO A 192 -74.19 27.00 37.94
CA PRO A 192 -74.88 28.13 38.54
C PRO A 192 -74.88 28.15 40.07
N TYR A 193 -74.82 26.97 40.71
CA TYR A 193 -74.76 26.85 42.17
C TYR A 193 -73.36 27.14 42.71
N PHE A 194 -72.31 26.80 41.96
CA PHE A 194 -70.93 27.10 42.34
C PHE A 194 -70.60 28.60 42.31
N GLU A 195 -71.32 29.36 41.48
CA GLU A 195 -71.19 30.82 41.34
C GLU A 195 -71.95 31.62 42.42
N MET A 196 -72.78 30.96 43.24
CA MET A 196 -73.50 31.65 44.32
C MET A 196 -72.55 32.15 45.41
N VAL A 197 -72.87 33.33 45.95
CA VAL A 197 -72.02 34.05 46.94
C VAL A 197 -71.83 33.24 48.23
N ASP A 198 -72.81 32.41 48.59
CA ASP A 198 -72.83 31.57 49.79
C ASP A 198 -72.18 30.18 49.60
N TYR A 199 -71.92 29.76 48.35
CA TYR A 199 -71.27 28.48 48.04
C TYR A 199 -69.74 28.61 48.13
N ASN A 200 -69.23 28.79 49.34
CA ASN A 200 -67.79 28.91 49.59
C ASN A 200 -67.36 28.24 50.90
N ILE A 201 -66.05 27.95 51.02
CA ILE A 201 -65.47 27.24 52.16
C ILE A 201 -65.67 28.02 53.47
N GLU A 202 -65.61 29.35 53.45
CA GLU A 202 -65.72 30.20 54.64
C GLU A 202 -67.14 30.18 55.24
N THR A 203 -68.16 30.29 54.39
CA THR A 203 -69.57 30.18 54.76
C THR A 203 -69.90 28.78 55.25
N ALA A 204 -69.40 27.73 54.57
CA ALA A 204 -69.63 26.34 54.96
C ALA A 204 -68.97 25.98 56.31
N LYS A 205 -67.74 26.49 56.56
CA LYS A 205 -66.99 26.27 57.81
C LYS A 205 -67.64 26.92 59.02
N ARG A 206 -68.36 28.04 58.83
CA ARG A 206 -69.16 28.69 59.89
C ARG A 206 -70.30 27.80 60.41
N VAL A 207 -70.80 26.86 59.60
CA VAL A 207 -71.90 25.96 59.99
C VAL A 207 -71.35 24.65 60.55
N CYS A 208 -70.48 23.95 59.81
CA CYS A 208 -69.89 22.68 60.24
C CYS A 208 -68.65 22.33 59.40
N GLY A 209 -67.61 21.78 60.04
CA GLY A 209 -66.39 21.31 59.34
C GLY A 209 -66.66 20.24 58.27
N ASN A 210 -67.65 19.36 58.49
CA ASN A 210 -68.01 18.32 57.52
C ASN A 210 -68.67 18.91 56.26
N VAL A 211 -69.48 19.97 56.40
CA VAL A 211 -70.12 20.67 55.28
C VAL A 211 -69.09 21.44 54.47
N SER A 212 -68.08 22.01 55.13
CA SER A 212 -66.93 22.64 54.48
C SER A 212 -66.12 21.66 53.63
N GLY A 213 -65.88 20.45 54.12
CA GLY A 213 -65.22 19.38 53.35
C GLY A 213 -66.01 18.94 52.12
N LEU A 214 -67.34 18.80 52.24
CA LEU A 214 -68.22 18.47 51.10
C LEU A 214 -68.27 19.58 50.05
N CYS A 215 -68.32 20.85 50.47
CA CYS A 215 -68.30 22.02 49.57
C CYS A 215 -66.97 22.14 48.79
N SER A 216 -65.84 21.82 49.44
CA SER A 216 -64.55 21.76 48.74
C SER A 216 -64.48 20.58 47.79
N TRP A 217 -64.95 19.42 48.23
CA TRP A 217 -64.97 18.19 47.42
C TRP A 217 -65.77 18.35 46.12
N THR A 218 -66.97 18.95 46.17
CA THR A 218 -67.79 19.15 44.96
C THR A 218 -67.12 20.08 43.95
N LYS A 219 -66.46 21.15 44.41
CA LYS A 219 -65.67 22.07 43.56
C LYS A 219 -64.42 21.39 42.98
N ALA A 220 -63.69 20.66 43.81
CA ALA A 220 -62.51 19.90 43.40
C ALA A 220 -62.86 18.82 42.36
N MET A 221 -64.03 18.17 42.51
CA MET A 221 -64.51 17.16 41.58
C MET A 221 -64.95 17.76 40.23
N ALA A 222 -65.60 18.93 40.24
CA ALA A 222 -65.93 19.68 39.02
C ALA A 222 -64.66 20.11 38.26
N ALA A 223 -63.64 20.60 38.99
CA ALA A 223 -62.34 20.94 38.41
C ALA A 223 -61.59 19.70 37.87
N PHE A 224 -61.63 18.58 38.60
CA PHE A 224 -61.07 17.30 38.15
C PHE A 224 -61.72 16.81 36.87
N PHE A 225 -63.06 16.85 36.76
CA PHE A 225 -63.77 16.47 35.53
C PHE A 225 -63.35 17.36 34.35
N ALA A 226 -63.28 18.69 34.53
CA ALA A 226 -62.86 19.62 33.49
C ALA A 226 -61.44 19.33 32.99
N ILE A 227 -60.50 19.04 33.89
CA ILE A 227 -59.11 18.71 33.52
C ILE A 227 -59.03 17.29 32.90
N ASN A 228 -59.74 16.31 33.44
CA ASN A 228 -59.74 14.94 32.93
C ASN A 228 -60.37 14.85 31.53
N LYS A 229 -61.37 15.69 31.23
CA LYS A 229 -61.93 15.87 29.88
C LYS A 229 -60.87 16.29 28.86
N GLU A 230 -59.89 17.10 29.28
CA GLU A 230 -58.77 17.52 28.43
C GLU A 230 -57.61 16.51 28.41
N VAL A 231 -57.36 15.78 29.50
CA VAL A 231 -56.24 14.83 29.62
C VAL A 231 -56.54 13.47 28.97
N LEU A 232 -57.79 12.99 28.99
CA LEU A 232 -58.19 11.73 28.34
C LEU A 232 -57.86 11.67 26.83
N PRO A 233 -58.22 12.68 26.00
CA PRO A 233 -57.85 12.66 24.59
C PRO A 233 -56.33 12.77 24.39
N LEU A 234 -55.61 13.50 25.25
CA LEU A 234 -54.14 13.60 25.20
C LEU A 234 -53.47 12.25 25.51
N LYS A 235 -53.96 11.50 26.51
CA LYS A 235 -53.48 10.15 26.82
C LYS A 235 -53.75 9.15 25.69
N ALA A 236 -54.93 9.23 25.07
CA ALA A 236 -55.26 8.40 23.91
C ALA A 236 -54.36 8.74 22.70
N ASN A 237 -54.12 10.02 22.43
CA ASN A 237 -53.20 10.46 21.38
C ASN A 237 -51.77 10.00 21.67
N LEU A 238 -51.29 10.13 22.90
CA LEU A 238 -49.95 9.67 23.31
C LEU A 238 -49.77 8.17 23.05
N ALA A 239 -50.75 7.33 23.39
CA ALA A 239 -50.71 5.90 23.09
C ALA A 239 -50.66 5.60 21.57
N VAL A 240 -51.35 6.40 20.75
CA VAL A 240 -51.29 6.29 19.28
C VAL A 240 -49.90 6.71 18.76
N GLN A 241 -49.33 7.80 19.28
CA GLN A 241 -48.01 8.26 18.87
C GLN A 241 -46.90 7.30 19.32
N GLU A 242 -46.98 6.70 20.52
CA GLU A 242 -46.04 5.68 20.98
C GLU A 242 -46.03 4.44 20.06
N ASN A 243 -47.21 3.98 19.61
CA ASN A 243 -47.29 2.89 18.62
C ASN A 243 -46.71 3.30 17.26
N ARG A 244 -46.93 4.55 16.85
CA ARG A 244 -46.35 5.11 15.61
C ARG A 244 -44.82 5.21 15.71
N LEU A 245 -44.30 5.62 16.86
CA LEU A 245 -42.87 5.68 17.15
C LEU A 245 -42.26 4.28 17.11
N ALA A 246 -42.90 3.28 17.74
CA ALA A 246 -42.43 1.90 17.71
C ALA A 246 -42.30 1.37 16.27
N THR A 247 -43.28 1.67 15.42
CA THR A 247 -43.24 1.31 13.99
C THR A 247 -42.12 2.04 13.26
N ALA A 248 -41.97 3.36 13.46
CA ALA A 248 -40.92 4.16 12.83
C ALA A 248 -39.51 3.74 13.26
N MET A 249 -39.32 3.35 14.53
CA MET A 249 -38.05 2.83 15.04
C MET A 249 -37.70 1.47 14.44
N LEU A 250 -38.70 0.62 14.21
CA LEU A 250 -38.50 -0.67 13.55
C LEU A 250 -38.12 -0.50 12.07
N ASP A 251 -38.74 0.47 11.38
CA ASP A 251 -38.37 0.82 10.00
C ASP A 251 -36.97 1.45 9.93
N LEU A 252 -36.61 2.30 10.90
CA LEU A 252 -35.26 2.84 11.03
C LEU A 252 -34.23 1.73 11.25
N GLN A 253 -34.52 0.76 12.10
CA GLN A 253 -33.62 -0.36 12.36
C GLN A 253 -33.40 -1.20 11.09
N LYS A 254 -34.45 -1.46 10.31
CA LYS A 254 -34.32 -2.17 9.02
C LYS A 254 -33.48 -1.39 8.02
N ALA A 255 -33.72 -0.09 7.89
CA ALA A 255 -32.99 0.77 6.98
C ALA A 255 -31.51 0.89 7.39
N GLN A 256 -31.23 0.95 8.71
CA GLN A 256 -29.87 0.95 9.23
C GLN A 256 -29.15 -0.38 8.95
N ALA A 257 -29.83 -1.52 9.11
CA ALA A 257 -29.26 -2.83 8.77
C ALA A 257 -28.91 -2.94 7.27
N GLU A 258 -29.77 -2.44 6.39
CA GLU A 258 -29.47 -2.40 4.95
C GLU A 258 -28.27 -1.49 4.62
N LEU A 259 -28.13 -0.36 5.32
CA LEU A 259 -26.95 0.49 5.19
C LEU A 259 -25.68 -0.20 5.67
N ASP A 260 -25.74 -0.89 6.81
CA ASP A 260 -24.60 -1.61 7.38
C ASP A 260 -24.15 -2.75 6.44
N ASP A 261 -25.08 -3.48 5.82
CA ASP A 261 -24.79 -4.50 4.81
C ASP A 261 -24.10 -3.89 3.58
N LYS A 262 -24.58 -2.73 3.09
CA LYS A 262 -23.96 -2.04 1.95
C LYS A 262 -22.61 -1.43 2.28
N GLN A 263 -22.42 -0.96 3.51
CA GLN A 263 -21.13 -0.48 3.98
C GLN A 263 -20.12 -1.64 4.07
N ALA A 264 -20.53 -2.80 4.55
CA ALA A 264 -19.68 -4.00 4.59
C ALA A 264 -19.27 -4.46 3.17
N GLU A 265 -20.20 -4.44 2.20
CA GLU A 265 -19.89 -4.72 0.79
C GLU A 265 -18.89 -3.71 0.20
N LEU A 266 -19.00 -2.43 0.56
CA LEU A 266 -18.08 -1.38 0.14
C LEU A 266 -16.70 -1.55 0.76
N ASP A 267 -16.63 -1.78 2.07
CA ASP A 267 -15.38 -1.96 2.81
C ASP A 267 -14.58 -3.16 2.29
N PHE A 268 -15.27 -4.24 1.92
CA PHE A 268 -14.64 -5.41 1.29
C PHE A 268 -13.94 -5.05 -0.02
N VAL A 269 -14.62 -4.33 -0.93
CA VAL A 269 -14.03 -3.95 -2.23
C VAL A 269 -12.97 -2.87 -2.07
N GLN A 270 -13.13 -1.97 -1.09
CA GLN A 270 -12.12 -0.99 -0.73
C GLN A 270 -10.82 -1.69 -0.29
N ALA A 271 -10.92 -2.75 0.51
CA ALA A 271 -9.76 -3.55 0.92
C ALA A 271 -9.10 -4.29 -0.27
N GLU A 272 -9.89 -4.81 -1.22
CA GLU A 272 -9.36 -5.39 -2.46
C GLU A 272 -8.64 -4.35 -3.32
N TYR A 273 -9.18 -3.13 -3.42
CA TYR A 273 -8.55 -2.01 -4.13
C TYR A 273 -7.22 -1.62 -3.48
N GLU A 274 -7.17 -1.47 -2.17
CA GLU A 274 -5.93 -1.16 -1.44
C GLU A 274 -4.87 -2.25 -1.60
N LYS A 275 -5.30 -3.52 -1.65
CA LYS A 275 -4.40 -4.65 -1.93
C LYS A 275 -3.86 -4.57 -3.36
N ALA A 276 -4.72 -4.35 -4.35
CA ALA A 276 -4.31 -4.21 -5.75
C ALA A 276 -3.36 -3.01 -5.96
N MET A 277 -3.62 -1.89 -5.29
CA MET A 277 -2.76 -0.71 -5.34
C MET A 277 -1.38 -0.95 -4.70
N ARG A 278 -1.32 -1.71 -3.59
CA ARG A 278 -0.05 -2.12 -2.99
C ARG A 278 0.75 -3.03 -3.92
N GLU A 279 0.12 -4.05 -4.50
CA GLU A 279 0.74 -4.95 -5.49
C GLU A 279 1.29 -4.16 -6.71
N LYS A 280 0.50 -3.20 -7.22
CA LYS A 280 0.92 -2.31 -8.31
C LYS A 280 2.13 -1.45 -7.91
N GLN A 281 2.13 -0.88 -6.70
CA GLN A 281 3.23 -0.04 -6.21
C GLN A 281 4.53 -0.84 -6.10
N THR A 282 4.47 -2.07 -5.56
CA THR A 282 5.65 -2.93 -5.46
C THR A 282 6.21 -3.31 -6.83
N LEU A 283 5.34 -3.63 -7.79
CA LEU A 283 5.75 -3.95 -9.17
C LEU A 283 6.38 -2.74 -9.87
N LEU A 284 5.85 -1.53 -9.63
CA LEU A 284 6.39 -0.29 -10.17
C LEU A 284 7.79 -0.02 -9.63
N GLU A 285 7.99 -0.12 -8.32
CA GLU A 285 9.30 0.06 -7.68
C GLU A 285 10.33 -0.98 -8.18
N ASP A 286 9.91 -2.23 -8.36
CA ASP A 286 10.78 -3.29 -8.88
C ASP A 286 11.16 -3.09 -10.36
N ALA A 287 10.22 -2.60 -11.17
CA ALA A 287 10.47 -2.22 -12.57
C ALA A 287 11.42 -1.02 -12.65
N GLU A 288 11.22 0.01 -11.84
CA GLU A 288 12.10 1.19 -11.79
C GLU A 288 13.51 0.84 -11.32
N ARG A 289 13.63 0.00 -10.28
CA ARG A 289 14.93 -0.51 -9.82
C ARG A 289 15.66 -1.26 -10.93
N CYS A 290 14.95 -2.08 -11.70
CA CYS A 290 15.51 -2.81 -12.83
C CYS A 290 15.94 -1.86 -13.95
N ARG A 291 15.09 -0.87 -14.29
CA ARG A 291 15.37 0.16 -15.30
C ARG A 291 16.61 0.98 -14.94
N HIS A 292 16.73 1.41 -13.68
CA HIS A 292 17.91 2.12 -13.21
C HIS A 292 19.18 1.27 -13.29
N LYS A 293 19.15 0.02 -12.81
CA LYS A 293 20.29 -0.91 -12.92
C LYS A 293 20.71 -1.11 -14.38
N MET A 294 19.75 -1.32 -15.27
CA MET A 294 20.00 -1.48 -16.71
C MET A 294 20.60 -0.21 -17.31
N GLN A 295 20.07 0.97 -17.00
CA GLN A 295 20.58 2.24 -17.52
C GLN A 295 22.01 2.52 -17.05
N THR A 296 22.32 2.28 -15.78
CA THR A 296 23.68 2.40 -15.24
C THR A 296 24.63 1.44 -15.94
N ALA A 297 24.25 0.18 -16.10
CA ALA A 297 25.08 -0.82 -16.76
C ALA A 297 25.31 -0.50 -18.26
N SER A 298 24.28 -0.09 -18.98
CA SER A 298 24.38 0.34 -20.38
C SER A 298 25.27 1.58 -20.54
N SER A 299 25.15 2.56 -19.64
CA SER A 299 26.00 3.75 -19.63
C SER A 299 27.48 3.38 -19.43
N LEU A 300 27.77 2.48 -18.48
CA LEU A 300 29.12 1.98 -18.25
C LEU A 300 29.68 1.24 -19.47
N ILE A 301 28.90 0.34 -20.07
CA ILE A 301 29.33 -0.39 -21.29
C ILE A 301 29.59 0.57 -22.44
N SER A 302 28.74 1.58 -22.63
CA SER A 302 28.93 2.61 -23.65
C SER A 302 30.19 3.44 -23.38
N GLY A 303 30.45 3.81 -22.13
CA GLY A 303 31.67 4.53 -21.75
C GLY A 303 32.95 3.73 -21.98
N LEU A 304 32.87 2.40 -21.83
CA LEU A 304 33.99 1.47 -22.04
C LEU A 304 34.10 0.97 -23.49
N ALA A 305 33.27 1.44 -24.41
CA ALA A 305 33.28 0.98 -25.81
C ALA A 305 34.63 1.25 -26.51
N GLY A 306 35.21 2.43 -26.30
CA GLY A 306 36.55 2.75 -26.82
C GLY A 306 37.66 1.91 -26.17
N GLU A 307 37.50 1.56 -24.88
CA GLU A 307 38.44 0.66 -24.21
C GLU A 307 38.35 -0.77 -24.74
N LYS A 308 37.14 -1.24 -25.05
CA LYS A 308 36.90 -2.53 -25.69
C LYS A 308 37.63 -2.63 -27.02
N GLU A 309 37.52 -1.60 -27.87
CA GLU A 309 38.24 -1.55 -29.15
C GLU A 309 39.75 -1.58 -28.93
N ARG A 310 40.25 -0.73 -28.02
CA ARG A 310 41.67 -0.67 -27.67
C ARG A 310 42.20 -2.02 -27.17
N TRP A 311 41.51 -2.67 -26.23
CA TRP A 311 41.93 -3.97 -25.68
C TRP A 311 41.87 -5.09 -26.72
N THR A 312 40.89 -5.04 -27.62
CA THR A 312 40.79 -5.97 -28.75
C THR A 312 42.00 -5.83 -29.67
N GLU A 313 42.40 -4.60 -29.99
CA GLU A 313 43.56 -4.35 -30.84
C GLU A 313 44.88 -4.71 -30.14
N GLN A 314 45.04 -4.32 -28.87
CA GLN A 314 46.20 -4.72 -28.06
C GLN A 314 46.32 -6.23 -27.92
N SER A 315 45.21 -6.96 -27.76
CA SER A 315 45.25 -8.43 -27.73
C SER A 315 45.77 -9.02 -29.04
N LYS A 316 45.41 -8.46 -30.20
CA LYS A 316 45.95 -8.88 -31.49
C LYS A 316 47.43 -8.54 -31.61
N GLU A 317 47.84 -7.37 -31.15
CA GLU A 317 49.23 -6.94 -31.15
C GLU A 317 50.10 -7.86 -30.29
N PHE A 318 49.67 -8.21 -29.09
CA PHE A 318 50.38 -9.17 -28.24
C PHE A 318 50.44 -10.58 -28.86
N ALA A 319 49.38 -11.03 -29.52
CA ALA A 319 49.41 -12.28 -30.27
C ALA A 319 50.42 -12.23 -31.43
N ALA A 320 50.53 -11.10 -32.13
CA ALA A 320 51.54 -10.90 -33.16
C ALA A 320 52.96 -10.80 -32.57
N GLN A 321 53.13 -10.14 -31.43
CA GLN A 321 54.41 -10.02 -30.73
C GLN A 321 54.92 -11.37 -30.23
N THR A 322 54.02 -12.23 -29.71
CA THR A 322 54.35 -13.59 -29.29
C THR A 322 54.91 -14.40 -30.46
N LYS A 323 54.30 -14.28 -31.65
CA LYS A 323 54.80 -14.90 -32.88
C LYS A 323 56.15 -14.35 -33.35
N ARG A 324 56.42 -13.05 -33.13
CA ARG A 324 57.71 -12.40 -33.47
C ARG A 324 58.83 -12.68 -32.46
N LEU A 325 58.51 -13.26 -31.31
CA LEU A 325 59.48 -13.58 -30.26
C LEU A 325 60.36 -14.79 -30.63
N VAL A 326 59.90 -15.58 -31.60
CA VAL A 326 60.55 -16.77 -32.17
C VAL A 326 61.35 -16.39 -33.40
#